data_AF-A0AAX4PIX0-F1
#
_entry.id   AF-A0AAX4PIX0-F1
#
_cell.length_a   1.000
_cell.length_b   1.000
_cell.length_c   1.000
_cell.angle_alpha   90.00
_cell.angle_beta   90.00
_cell.angle_gamma   90.00
#
_symmetry.space_group_name_H-M   'P 1'
#
loop_
_entity.id
_entity.type
_entity.pdbx_description
1 polymer ?
#
loop_
_entity_poly.entity_id
_entity_poly.type
_entity_poly.pdbx_seq_one_letter_code
_entity_poly.pdbx_strand_id
1 'polypeptide(L)'
;MALGISGSKPPTAASRGSSRSGTSAKRETEASVLEDLQGKLNGKMRQKFAPLANDLNAQEIIAKEVSKFLNSGKKISVSALDSLEKSIKLSLTGEKPAKAEKSGRIKAMTDEWSEIMKKDQELYLEHEKRKKEIQFKKTLQMKKDLESQIEEKTKIQAKMKKDDYKYYAEDQKAVEQWKKEEVEKEKVRKQKMLDIKKQRAQQIEDRSTRRTQEINKKKIEEEELKRRIEVETIKEMEKEEALKRRMKDEMELLLQHNEKNKAMRAEAKAAEEKIELKYQSDYIKLLELQEKKRAQALLDLKAKQDRQEAIGREIGEYKRWVDPKIIEENFRKNEVAAAKKEAEKEEKRIMMNFEVKKVLEQQINEKNKAKEKEDEIERRHIEQFKKETEAFETEQEKKRKEKLLKKIQHKEALEAQMRENAKRREVTSAMSRIEKSLNSKKLEQLNLN
;
A
#
# COMPACT_ATOMS: atom_id res chain seq x y z
N MET A 1 -1.66 -8.52 -6.58
CA MET A 1 -1.88 -7.71 -7.80
C MET A 1 -2.63 -6.45 -7.38
N ALA A 2 -1.94 -5.32 -7.31
CA ALA A 2 -2.49 -4.05 -6.82
C ALA A 2 -2.74 -3.14 -8.02
N LEU A 3 -4.01 -2.82 -8.27
CA LEU A 3 -4.43 -1.84 -9.27
C LEU A 3 -4.45 -0.45 -8.60
N GLY A 4 -3.52 0.39 -9.03
CA GLY A 4 -3.40 1.78 -8.59
C GLY A 4 -4.47 2.66 -9.22
N ILE A 5 -5.19 3.39 -8.37
CA ILE A 5 -6.19 4.40 -8.74
C ILE A 5 -5.44 5.71 -8.99
N SER A 6 -5.36 6.14 -10.25
CA SER A 6 -4.83 7.45 -10.64
C SER A 6 -5.90 8.53 -10.44
N GLY A 7 -5.70 9.37 -9.42
CA GLY A 7 -6.50 10.58 -9.22
C GLY A 7 -6.02 11.72 -10.13
N SER A 8 -6.86 12.14 -11.06
CA SER A 8 -6.73 13.39 -11.81
C SER A 8 -7.16 14.56 -10.92
N LYS A 9 -6.29 15.57 -10.79
CA LYS A 9 -6.62 16.88 -10.18
C LYS A 9 -6.85 17.90 -11.30
N PRO A 10 -7.82 18.83 -11.13
CA PRO A 10 -8.07 19.89 -12.10
C PRO A 10 -7.03 21.03 -11.98
N PRO A 11 -6.81 21.82 -13.05
CA PRO A 11 -5.87 22.93 -13.02
C PRO A 11 -6.47 24.12 -12.26
N THR A 12 -5.75 24.59 -11.24
CA THR A 12 -6.05 25.84 -10.53
C THR A 12 -5.51 27.03 -11.32
N ALA A 13 -6.41 27.99 -11.57
CA ALA A 13 -6.15 29.25 -12.24
C ALA A 13 -5.00 30.03 -11.59
N ALA A 14 -4.04 30.46 -12.42
CA ALA A 14 -2.98 31.36 -12.03
C ALA A 14 -3.52 32.79 -11.88
N SER A 15 -3.41 33.28 -10.66
CA SER A 15 -3.45 34.68 -10.27
C SER A 15 -2.58 35.55 -11.18
N ARG A 16 -3.19 36.49 -11.90
CA ARG A 16 -2.48 37.61 -12.53
C ARG A 16 -2.56 38.80 -11.59
N GLY A 17 -1.39 39.16 -11.08
CA GLY A 17 -1.15 40.31 -10.23
C GLY A 17 -1.47 41.63 -10.94
N SER A 18 -2.01 42.53 -10.13
CA SER A 18 -2.18 43.95 -10.37
C SER A 18 -0.85 44.65 -10.65
N SER A 19 -0.78 45.40 -11.75
CA SER A 19 0.19 46.47 -11.95
C SER A 19 -0.55 47.77 -12.26
N ARG A 20 -0.39 48.72 -11.34
CA ARG A 20 -1.01 50.04 -11.27
C ARG A 20 0.01 51.05 -11.81
N SER A 21 -0.24 51.65 -12.98
CA SER A 21 0.37 52.92 -13.41
C SER A 21 -0.25 53.37 -14.74
N GLY A 22 -0.85 54.57 -14.80
CA GLY A 22 -1.36 55.08 -16.09
C GLY A 22 -2.34 56.24 -16.00
N THR A 23 -2.04 57.27 -15.23
CA THR A 23 -2.75 58.57 -15.31
C THR A 23 -1.77 59.65 -15.73
N SER A 24 -1.45 59.69 -17.04
CA SER A 24 -0.66 60.77 -17.65
C SER A 24 -0.76 60.78 -19.19
N ALA A 25 -1.96 60.58 -19.77
CA ALA A 25 -2.12 60.53 -21.24
C ALA A 25 -3.26 61.40 -21.79
N LYS A 26 -3.73 62.40 -21.03
CA LYS A 26 -4.85 63.27 -21.45
C LYS A 26 -4.52 64.76 -21.58
N ARG A 27 -3.25 65.17 -21.40
CA ARG A 27 -2.83 66.58 -21.60
C ARG A 27 -1.97 66.83 -22.83
N GLU A 28 -1.38 65.80 -23.44
CA GLU A 28 -0.54 65.98 -24.64
C GLU A 28 -1.37 66.11 -25.94
N THR A 29 -2.60 65.59 -25.98
CA THR A 29 -3.43 65.62 -27.18
C THR A 29 -4.09 66.97 -27.44
N GLU A 30 -4.41 67.76 -26.41
CA GLU A 30 -5.06 69.07 -26.60
C GLU A 30 -4.07 70.16 -27.05
N ALA A 31 -2.84 70.14 -26.53
CA ALA A 31 -1.78 71.06 -26.95
C ALA A 31 -1.36 70.80 -28.41
N SER A 32 -1.20 69.53 -28.79
CA SER A 32 -0.84 69.14 -30.17
C SER A 32 -1.92 69.52 -31.19
N VAL A 33 -3.21 69.41 -30.85
CA VAL A 33 -4.31 69.80 -31.74
C VAL A 33 -4.41 71.33 -31.92
N LEU A 34 -4.11 72.11 -30.88
CA LEU A 34 -4.08 73.58 -30.97
C LEU A 34 -2.91 74.08 -31.83
N GLU A 35 -1.75 73.42 -31.72
CA GLU A 35 -0.55 73.76 -32.51
C GLU A 35 -0.76 73.47 -34.00
N ASP A 36 -1.38 72.33 -34.34
CA ASP A 36 -1.79 71.98 -35.71
C ASP A 36 -2.80 72.98 -36.30
N LEU A 37 -3.77 73.42 -35.49
CA LEU A 37 -4.77 74.41 -35.90
C LEU A 37 -4.13 75.78 -36.14
N GLN A 38 -3.20 76.19 -35.26
CA GLN A 38 -2.44 77.43 -35.38
C GLN A 38 -1.60 77.44 -36.65
N GLY A 39 -0.92 76.33 -36.97
CA GLY A 39 -0.16 76.17 -38.21
C GLY A 39 -1.04 76.33 -39.46
N LYS A 40 -2.21 75.66 -39.49
CA LYS A 40 -3.17 75.76 -40.60
C LYS A 40 -3.75 77.16 -40.77
N LEU A 41 -4.09 77.85 -39.68
CA LEU A 41 -4.66 79.20 -39.74
C LEU A 41 -3.62 80.24 -40.16
N ASN A 42 -2.39 80.12 -39.67
CA ASN A 42 -1.26 80.93 -40.12
C ASN A 42 -1.01 80.77 -41.63
N GLY A 43 -1.01 79.53 -42.14
CA GLY A 43 -0.87 79.26 -43.57
C GLY A 43 -1.96 79.93 -44.41
N LYS A 44 -3.23 79.80 -44.00
CA LYS A 44 -4.36 80.42 -44.71
C LYS A 44 -4.33 81.95 -44.68
N MET A 45 -4.00 82.56 -43.53
CA MET A 45 -3.94 84.02 -43.42
C MET A 45 -2.73 84.59 -44.17
N ARG A 46 -1.59 83.89 -44.18
CA ARG A 46 -0.43 84.27 -45.01
C ARG A 46 -0.75 84.20 -46.50
N GLN A 47 -1.47 83.18 -46.94
CA GLN A 47 -1.90 83.06 -48.34
C GLN A 47 -2.90 84.16 -48.72
N LYS A 48 -3.85 84.49 -47.84
CA LYS A 48 -4.88 85.50 -48.09
C LYS A 48 -4.33 86.94 -48.10
N PHE A 49 -3.36 87.22 -47.22
CA PHE A 49 -2.69 88.52 -47.13
C PHE A 49 -1.34 88.56 -47.86
N ALA A 50 -1.03 87.55 -48.68
CA ALA A 50 0.20 87.50 -49.49
C ALA A 50 0.54 88.81 -50.23
N PRO A 51 -0.41 89.50 -50.91
CA PRO A 51 -0.09 90.77 -51.58
C PRO A 51 0.26 91.93 -50.63
N LEU A 52 -0.05 91.82 -49.34
CA LEU A 52 0.19 92.85 -48.31
C LEU A 52 1.25 92.44 -47.29
N ALA A 53 1.77 91.20 -47.35
CA ALA A 53 2.65 90.61 -46.34
C ALA A 53 3.87 89.89 -46.95
N ASN A 54 4.53 90.53 -47.92
CA ASN A 54 5.76 90.04 -48.52
C ASN A 54 6.98 90.12 -47.57
N ASP A 55 6.92 90.99 -46.56
CA ASP A 55 8.01 91.18 -45.60
C ASP A 55 7.87 90.26 -44.36
N LEU A 56 9.01 89.84 -43.82
CA LEU A 56 9.11 89.03 -42.60
C LEU A 56 8.34 89.65 -41.42
N ASN A 57 8.39 90.98 -41.28
CA ASN A 57 7.66 91.72 -40.24
C ASN A 57 6.14 91.60 -40.39
N ALA A 58 5.62 91.63 -41.61
CA ALA A 58 4.19 91.46 -41.87
C ALA A 58 3.72 90.02 -41.60
N GLN A 59 4.57 89.03 -41.90
CA GLN A 59 4.31 87.63 -41.57
C GLN A 59 4.31 87.36 -40.05
N GLU A 60 5.12 88.09 -39.28
CA GLU A 60 5.10 88.06 -37.82
C GLU A 60 3.83 88.71 -37.24
N ILE A 61 3.36 89.82 -37.81
CA ILE A 61 2.11 90.48 -37.38
C ILE A 61 0.92 89.52 -37.54
N ILE A 62 0.86 88.80 -38.66
CA ILE A 62 -0.17 87.77 -38.90
C ILE A 62 -0.10 86.67 -37.84
N ALA A 63 1.10 86.16 -37.53
CA ALA A 63 1.28 85.10 -36.54
C ALA A 63 0.92 85.55 -35.11
N LYS A 64 1.22 86.81 -34.76
CA LYS A 64 0.88 87.41 -33.46
C LYS A 64 -0.64 87.57 -33.31
N GLU A 65 -1.33 88.08 -34.32
CA GLU A 65 -2.79 88.25 -34.27
C GLU A 65 -3.54 86.90 -34.29
N VAL A 66 -3.05 85.90 -35.04
CA VAL A 66 -3.58 84.52 -35.00
C VAL A 66 -3.41 83.90 -33.61
N SER A 67 -2.25 84.07 -32.99
CA SER A 67 -2.00 83.58 -31.61
C SER A 67 -2.91 84.26 -30.59
N LYS A 68 -3.09 85.58 -30.69
CA LYS A 68 -4.05 86.32 -29.84
C LYS A 68 -5.48 85.84 -30.04
N PHE A 69 -5.87 85.55 -31.27
CA PHE A 69 -7.21 85.05 -31.59
C PHE A 69 -7.48 83.68 -30.97
N LEU A 70 -6.56 82.73 -31.11
CA LEU A 70 -6.70 81.39 -30.51
C LEU A 70 -6.71 81.45 -28.97
N ASN A 71 -5.89 82.35 -28.39
CA ASN A 71 -5.84 82.54 -26.94
C ASN A 71 -7.03 83.34 -26.37
N SER A 72 -7.84 83.99 -27.21
CA SER A 72 -9.01 84.75 -26.76
C SER A 72 -10.18 83.90 -26.28
N GLY A 73 -10.11 82.56 -26.45
CA GLY A 73 -11.12 81.61 -26.00
C GLY A 73 -12.49 81.74 -26.69
N LYS A 74 -12.59 82.56 -27.75
CA LYS A 74 -13.82 82.75 -28.52
C LYS A 74 -14.07 81.52 -29.41
N LYS A 75 -15.33 81.07 -29.49
CA LYS A 75 -15.72 80.01 -30.44
C LYS A 75 -15.39 80.46 -31.87
N ILE A 76 -14.71 79.61 -32.63
CA ILE A 76 -14.33 79.88 -34.01
C ILE A 76 -15.59 79.88 -34.89
N SER A 77 -16.17 81.06 -35.12
CA SER A 77 -17.27 81.30 -36.06
C SER A 77 -16.80 82.12 -37.26
N VAL A 78 -17.58 82.14 -38.35
CA VAL A 78 -17.27 82.93 -39.55
C VAL A 78 -17.10 84.42 -39.20
N SER A 79 -17.96 84.97 -38.34
CA SER A 79 -17.85 86.35 -37.84
C SER A 79 -16.58 86.60 -37.00
N ALA A 80 -16.08 85.58 -36.30
CA ALA A 80 -14.84 85.68 -35.55
C ALA A 80 -13.62 85.68 -36.48
N LEU A 81 -13.67 84.92 -37.58
CA LEU A 81 -12.66 84.97 -38.64
C LEU A 81 -12.67 86.33 -39.37
N ASP A 82 -13.84 86.91 -39.65
CA ASP A 82 -13.93 88.26 -40.21
C ASP A 82 -13.34 89.31 -39.27
N SER A 83 -13.52 89.14 -37.96
CA SER A 83 -12.93 90.01 -36.94
C SER A 83 -11.41 89.89 -36.90
N LEU A 84 -10.87 88.66 -37.02
CA LEU A 84 -9.44 88.40 -37.13
C LEU A 84 -8.86 89.02 -38.41
N GLU A 85 -9.54 88.87 -39.55
CA GLU A 85 -9.11 89.48 -40.81
C GLU A 85 -9.12 91.00 -40.73
N LYS A 86 -10.14 91.61 -40.11
CA LYS A 86 -10.17 93.05 -39.85
C LYS A 86 -9.04 93.48 -38.92
N SER A 87 -8.72 92.71 -37.87
CA SER A 87 -7.60 93.01 -36.95
C SER A 87 -6.24 92.91 -37.64
N ILE A 88 -6.04 91.87 -38.46
CA ILE A 88 -4.82 91.69 -39.26
C ILE A 88 -4.69 92.83 -40.27
N LYS A 89 -5.77 93.18 -40.98
CA LYS A 89 -5.77 94.31 -41.90
C LYS A 89 -5.46 95.63 -41.18
N LEU A 90 -6.11 95.91 -40.05
CA LEU A 90 -5.87 97.13 -39.26
C LEU A 90 -4.43 97.20 -38.73
N SER A 91 -3.86 96.06 -38.33
CA SER A 91 -2.49 95.97 -37.82
C SER A 91 -1.44 96.07 -38.92
N LEU A 92 -1.79 95.67 -40.15
CA LEU A 92 -0.95 95.84 -41.34
C LEU A 92 -1.07 97.25 -41.95
N THR A 93 -2.22 97.94 -41.82
CA THR A 93 -2.47 99.27 -42.44
C THR A 93 -2.42 100.46 -41.48
N GLY A 94 -2.49 100.26 -40.16
CA GLY A 94 -2.20 101.28 -39.15
C GLY A 94 -3.28 102.34 -38.83
N GLU A 95 -4.51 102.22 -39.34
CA GLU A 95 -5.56 103.24 -39.14
C GLU A 95 -6.33 103.08 -37.81
N LYS A 96 -6.47 104.17 -37.00
CA LYS A 96 -7.22 104.21 -35.72
C LYS A 96 -8.52 105.04 -35.83
N PRO A 97 -9.67 104.61 -35.27
CA PRO A 97 -10.91 105.41 -35.24
C PRO A 97 -10.99 106.37 -34.04
N ALA A 98 -11.44 107.60 -34.28
CA ALA A 98 -11.55 108.70 -33.31
C ALA A 98 -12.77 108.57 -32.35
N LYS A 99 -12.61 109.03 -31.10
CA LYS A 99 -13.66 109.12 -30.07
C LYS A 99 -14.26 110.53 -30.02
N ALA A 100 -15.59 110.63 -29.91
CA ALA A 100 -16.32 111.88 -29.74
C ALA A 100 -16.78 112.09 -28.29
N GLU A 101 -16.45 113.23 -27.70
CA GLU A 101 -17.01 113.74 -26.44
C GLU A 101 -18.15 114.72 -26.74
N LYS A 102 -19.23 114.68 -25.94
CA LYS A 102 -20.22 115.76 -25.90
C LYS A 102 -20.48 116.24 -24.48
N SER A 103 -20.20 117.52 -24.31
CA SER A 103 -20.51 118.43 -23.21
C SER A 103 -21.98 118.87 -23.20
N GLY A 104 -22.44 119.43 -22.07
CA GLY A 104 -23.31 120.61 -22.10
C GLY A 104 -24.48 120.60 -21.13
N ARG A 105 -24.31 121.25 -19.98
CA ARG A 105 -25.34 121.63 -19.00
C ARG A 105 -25.73 123.10 -19.23
N ILE A 106 -27.02 123.43 -19.24
CA ILE A 106 -27.55 124.81 -19.24
C ILE A 106 -28.15 125.11 -17.85
N LYS A 107 -27.76 126.26 -17.27
CA LYS A 107 -28.29 126.91 -16.04
C LYS A 107 -29.57 127.68 -16.41
N ALA A 108 -30.70 127.45 -15.75
CA ALA A 108 -31.19 128.07 -14.51
C ALA A 108 -32.28 129.13 -14.78
N MET A 109 -33.50 128.85 -14.32
CA MET A 109 -34.51 129.85 -13.98
C MET A 109 -35.13 129.40 -12.66
N THR A 110 -35.09 130.28 -11.66
CA THR A 110 -35.69 130.09 -10.33
C THR A 110 -37.19 130.21 -10.43
N ASP A 111 -37.83 129.05 -10.50
CA ASP A 111 -39.27 128.86 -10.37
C ASP A 111 -39.51 128.05 -9.07
N GLU A 112 -40.60 128.26 -8.33
CA GLU A 112 -40.93 127.48 -7.13
C GLU A 112 -41.02 125.98 -7.48
N TRP A 113 -41.40 125.66 -8.72
CA TRP A 113 -41.32 124.33 -9.33
C TRP A 113 -39.90 123.77 -9.42
N SER A 114 -38.89 124.61 -9.60
CA SER A 114 -37.48 124.21 -9.60
C SER A 114 -36.98 123.84 -8.20
N GLU A 115 -37.52 124.47 -7.14
CA GLU A 115 -37.23 124.09 -5.75
C GLU A 115 -37.96 122.81 -5.34
N ILE A 116 -39.22 122.63 -5.75
CA ILE A 116 -39.93 121.36 -5.59
C ILE A 116 -39.19 120.24 -6.33
N MET A 117 -38.77 120.47 -7.58
CA MET A 117 -37.97 119.51 -8.34
C MET A 117 -36.61 119.22 -7.71
N LYS A 118 -35.95 120.22 -7.10
CA LYS A 118 -34.73 119.99 -6.32
C LYS A 118 -35.00 119.14 -5.09
N LYS A 119 -36.09 119.40 -4.35
CA LYS A 119 -36.48 118.59 -3.19
C LYS A 119 -36.87 117.16 -3.58
N ASP A 120 -37.60 116.98 -4.68
CA ASP A 120 -37.93 115.67 -5.23
C ASP A 120 -36.68 114.94 -5.73
N GLN A 121 -35.74 115.65 -6.35
CA GLN A 121 -34.42 115.10 -6.70
C GLN A 121 -33.61 114.72 -5.46
N GLU A 122 -33.63 115.53 -4.41
CA GLU A 122 -32.98 115.23 -3.13
C GLU A 122 -33.59 114.00 -2.46
N LEU A 123 -34.92 113.90 -2.39
CA LEU A 123 -35.65 112.74 -1.88
C LEU A 123 -35.38 111.48 -2.75
N TYR A 124 -35.34 111.63 -4.07
CA TYR A 124 -35.00 110.54 -4.98
C TYR A 124 -33.55 110.06 -4.77
N LEU A 125 -32.60 110.99 -4.63
CA LEU A 125 -31.20 110.69 -4.34
C LEU A 125 -31.04 110.05 -2.95
N GLU A 126 -31.80 110.48 -1.95
CA GLU A 126 -31.81 109.88 -0.62
C GLU A 126 -32.39 108.47 -0.65
N HIS A 127 -33.48 108.27 -1.41
CA HIS A 127 -34.08 106.95 -1.62
C HIS A 127 -33.15 106.02 -2.42
N GLU A 128 -32.43 106.53 -3.41
CA GLU A 128 -31.36 105.79 -4.11
C GLU A 128 -30.22 105.40 -3.17
N LYS A 129 -29.77 106.32 -2.31
CA LYS A 129 -28.74 106.03 -1.30
C LYS A 129 -29.21 104.94 -0.33
N ARG A 130 -30.44 105.04 0.18
CA ARG A 130 -31.05 103.99 1.02
C ARG A 130 -31.16 102.65 0.30
N LYS A 131 -31.56 102.64 -0.98
CA LYS A 131 -31.59 101.42 -1.80
C LYS A 131 -30.20 100.81 -1.98
N LYS A 132 -29.18 101.63 -2.24
CA LYS A 132 -27.78 101.19 -2.36
C LYS A 132 -27.24 100.65 -1.04
N GLU A 133 -27.56 101.29 0.09
CA GLU A 133 -27.21 100.80 1.42
C GLU A 133 -27.89 99.47 1.77
N ILE A 134 -29.18 99.33 1.44
CA ILE A 134 -29.92 98.07 1.62
C ILE A 134 -29.32 96.97 0.74
N GLN A 135 -29.02 97.26 -0.52
CA GLN A 135 -28.34 96.32 -1.42
C GLN A 135 -26.96 95.95 -0.89
N PHE A 136 -26.17 96.93 -0.43
CA PHE A 136 -24.87 96.70 0.16
C PHE A 136 -24.96 95.78 1.39
N LYS A 137 -25.88 96.05 2.31
CA LYS A 137 -26.15 95.19 3.48
C LYS A 137 -26.56 93.78 3.07
N LYS A 138 -27.44 93.63 2.07
CA LYS A 138 -27.81 92.30 1.52
C LYS A 138 -26.62 91.57 0.92
N THR A 139 -25.78 92.25 0.14
CA THR A 139 -24.56 91.63 -0.42
C THR A 139 -23.54 91.25 0.64
N LEU A 140 -23.40 92.07 1.70
CA LEU A 140 -22.52 91.78 2.82
C LEU A 140 -23.02 90.57 3.62
N GLN A 141 -24.32 90.48 3.88
CA GLN A 141 -24.93 89.34 4.54
C GLN A 141 -24.74 88.06 3.71
N MET A 142 -25.02 88.12 2.41
CA MET A 142 -24.82 86.99 1.48
C MET A 142 -23.35 86.54 1.44
N LYS A 143 -22.38 87.46 1.49
CA LYS A 143 -20.95 87.11 1.59
C LYS A 143 -20.64 86.38 2.88
N LYS A 144 -21.14 86.86 4.03
CA LYS A 144 -20.96 86.20 5.33
C LYS A 144 -21.58 84.80 5.34
N ASP A 145 -22.76 84.62 4.75
CA ASP A 145 -23.42 83.32 4.68
C ASP A 145 -22.64 82.34 3.79
N LEU A 146 -22.09 82.81 2.66
CA LEU A 146 -21.23 82.00 1.79
C LEU A 146 -19.90 81.63 2.46
N GLU A 147 -19.27 82.57 3.16
CA GLU A 147 -18.05 82.31 3.96
C GLU A 147 -18.31 81.25 5.02
N SER A 148 -19.43 81.36 5.75
CA SER A 148 -19.86 80.36 6.74
C SER A 148 -20.05 78.97 6.11
N GLN A 149 -20.70 78.87 4.94
CA GLN A 149 -20.87 77.60 4.22
C GLN A 149 -19.54 77.00 3.74
N ILE A 150 -18.59 77.84 3.32
CA ILE A 150 -17.24 77.40 2.92
C ILE A 150 -16.48 76.87 4.15
N GLU A 151 -16.56 77.57 5.29
CA GLU A 151 -15.96 77.11 6.55
C GLU A 151 -16.56 75.78 7.02
N GLU A 152 -17.88 75.61 6.93
CA GLU A 152 -18.53 74.36 7.29
C GLU A 152 -18.10 73.21 6.37
N LYS A 153 -18.09 73.43 5.05
CA LYS A 153 -17.60 72.42 4.09
C LYS A 153 -16.15 72.05 4.32
N THR A 154 -15.28 73.02 4.60
CA THR A 154 -13.85 72.74 4.88
C THR A 154 -13.67 71.96 6.19
N LYS A 155 -14.44 72.27 7.23
CA LYS A 155 -14.48 71.48 8.48
C LYS A 155 -14.95 70.04 8.24
N ILE A 156 -15.99 69.85 7.43
CA ILE A 156 -16.49 68.51 7.07
C ILE A 156 -15.44 67.74 6.27
N GLN A 157 -14.82 68.36 5.26
CA GLN A 157 -13.73 67.73 4.49
C GLN A 157 -12.53 67.37 5.36
N ALA A 158 -12.17 68.22 6.32
CA ALA A 158 -11.08 67.93 7.25
C ALA A 158 -11.41 66.75 8.18
N LYS A 159 -12.67 66.62 8.63
CA LYS A 159 -13.14 65.45 9.40
C LYS A 159 -13.10 64.18 8.55
N MET A 160 -13.67 64.21 7.34
CA MET A 160 -13.63 63.06 6.42
C MET A 160 -12.21 62.58 6.16
N LYS A 161 -11.27 63.49 5.88
CA LYS A 161 -9.85 63.13 5.72
C LYS A 161 -9.28 62.46 6.96
N LYS A 162 -9.58 62.96 8.16
CA LYS A 162 -9.12 62.35 9.42
C LYS A 162 -9.70 60.95 9.62
N ASP A 163 -10.96 60.75 9.28
CA ASP A 163 -11.61 59.44 9.38
C ASP A 163 -11.07 58.46 8.33
N ASP A 164 -10.80 58.91 7.11
CA ASP A 164 -10.12 58.12 6.07
C ASP A 164 -8.71 57.67 6.53
N TYR A 165 -7.94 58.56 7.15
CA TYR A 165 -6.63 58.22 7.71
C TYR A 165 -6.72 57.19 8.85
N LYS A 166 -7.72 57.31 9.72
CA LYS A 166 -7.97 56.32 10.79
C LYS A 166 -8.33 54.97 10.20
N TYR A 167 -9.27 54.95 9.25
CA TYR A 167 -9.68 53.74 8.56
C TYR A 167 -8.51 53.06 7.85
N TYR A 168 -7.68 53.83 7.15
CA TYR A 168 -6.46 53.31 6.51
C TYR A 168 -5.47 52.73 7.51
N ALA A 169 -5.27 53.38 8.67
CA ALA A 169 -4.39 52.87 9.71
C ALA A 169 -4.92 51.58 10.36
N GLU A 170 -6.23 51.45 10.53
CA GLU A 170 -6.88 50.23 11.02
C GLU A 170 -6.76 49.09 10.00
N ASP A 171 -6.97 49.37 8.72
CA ASP A 171 -6.83 48.38 7.64
C ASP A 171 -5.38 47.88 7.52
N GLN A 172 -4.39 48.77 7.64
CA GLN A 172 -2.97 48.37 7.69
C GLN A 172 -2.68 47.44 8.87
N LYS A 173 -3.20 47.73 10.06
CA LYS A 173 -3.05 46.84 11.23
C LYS A 173 -3.71 45.49 11.01
N ALA A 174 -4.91 45.46 10.41
CA ALA A 174 -5.61 44.23 10.09
C ALA A 174 -4.81 43.37 9.08
N VAL A 175 -4.25 43.99 8.04
CA VAL A 175 -3.38 43.32 7.06
C VAL A 175 -2.12 42.77 7.70
N GLU A 176 -1.49 43.51 8.61
CA GLU A 176 -0.31 43.03 9.36
C GLU A 176 -0.64 41.85 10.28
N GLN A 177 -1.77 41.90 10.98
CA GLN A 177 -2.24 40.79 11.82
C GLN A 177 -2.50 39.55 10.97
N TRP A 178 -3.21 39.71 9.86
CA TRP A 178 -3.47 38.61 8.92
C TRP A 178 -2.17 38.00 8.38
N LYS A 179 -1.17 38.82 8.01
CA LYS A 179 0.15 38.33 7.60
C LYS A 179 0.84 37.51 8.69
N LYS A 180 0.76 37.94 9.95
CA LYS A 180 1.33 37.21 11.10
C LYS A 180 0.62 35.87 11.30
N GLU A 181 -0.71 35.86 11.27
CA GLU A 181 -1.50 34.63 11.37
C GLU A 181 -1.20 33.65 10.25
N GLU A 182 -1.01 34.12 9.01
CA GLU A 182 -0.73 33.25 7.87
C GLU A 182 0.66 32.61 8.00
N VAL A 183 1.65 33.37 8.47
CA VAL A 183 2.99 32.84 8.78
C VAL A 183 2.93 31.81 9.91
N GLU A 184 2.13 32.02 10.94
CA GLU A 184 1.93 31.04 12.02
C GLU A 184 1.24 29.77 11.52
N LYS A 185 0.19 29.89 10.71
CA LYS A 185 -0.47 28.75 10.07
C LYS A 185 0.52 27.97 9.21
N GLU A 186 1.38 28.65 8.46
CA GLU A 186 2.41 27.99 7.65
C GLU A 186 3.45 27.26 8.52
N LYS A 187 3.90 27.86 9.62
CA LYS A 187 4.79 27.20 10.60
C LYS A 187 4.16 25.95 11.18
N VAL A 188 2.89 26.01 11.60
CA VAL A 188 2.15 24.85 12.12
C VAL A 188 2.00 23.77 11.07
N ARG A 189 1.70 24.13 9.82
CA ARG A 189 1.64 23.16 8.69
C ARG A 189 3.00 22.49 8.46
N LYS A 190 4.09 23.26 8.46
CA LYS A 190 5.46 22.74 8.33
C LYS A 190 5.81 21.79 9.47
N GLN A 191 5.48 22.15 10.71
CA GLN A 191 5.72 21.30 11.87
C GLN A 191 4.92 19.99 11.80
N LYS A 192 3.62 20.04 11.48
CA LYS A 192 2.80 18.84 11.26
C LYS A 192 3.38 17.95 10.16
N MET A 193 3.87 18.54 9.07
CA MET A 193 4.52 17.79 7.99
C MET A 193 5.83 17.12 8.45
N LEU A 194 6.62 17.78 9.29
CA LEU A 194 7.82 17.20 9.89
C LEU A 194 7.48 16.05 10.85
N ASP A 195 6.44 16.20 11.66
CA ASP A 195 5.99 15.16 12.58
C ASP A 195 5.48 13.93 11.83
N ILE A 196 4.70 14.12 10.75
CA ILE A 196 4.27 13.02 9.86
C ILE A 196 5.49 12.33 9.22
N LYS A 197 6.49 13.10 8.77
CA LYS A 197 7.73 12.53 8.21
C LYS A 197 8.49 11.70 9.26
N LYS A 198 8.61 12.20 10.49
CA LYS A 198 9.25 11.48 11.61
C LYS A 198 8.49 10.19 11.94
N GLN A 199 7.16 10.24 12.06
CA GLN A 199 6.33 9.05 12.29
C GLN A 199 6.49 8.03 11.17
N ARG A 200 6.52 8.47 9.91
CA ARG A 200 6.73 7.59 8.77
C ARG A 200 8.13 6.95 8.79
N ALA A 201 9.15 7.70 9.16
CA ALA A 201 10.51 7.18 9.31
C ALA A 201 10.57 6.10 10.40
N GLN A 202 9.98 6.37 11.58
CA GLN A 202 9.87 5.41 12.68
C GLN A 202 9.12 4.15 12.25
N GLN A 203 8.00 4.27 11.53
CA GLN A 203 7.27 3.12 11.01
C GLN A 203 8.08 2.27 10.02
N ILE A 204 8.92 2.91 9.19
CA ILE A 204 9.81 2.20 8.26
C ILE A 204 10.90 1.48 9.05
N GLU A 205 11.48 2.14 10.04
CA GLU A 205 12.50 1.58 10.93
C GLU A 205 11.95 0.38 11.71
N ASP A 206 10.80 0.52 12.36
CA ASP A 206 10.10 -0.57 13.08
C ASP A 206 9.80 -1.78 12.18
N ARG A 207 9.40 -1.54 10.92
CA ARG A 207 9.20 -2.63 9.95
C ARG A 207 10.52 -3.30 9.58
N SER A 208 11.58 -2.51 9.40
CA SER A 208 12.91 -3.03 9.08
C SER A 208 13.47 -3.87 10.22
N THR A 209 13.32 -3.42 11.47
CA THR A 209 13.79 -4.12 12.68
C THR A 209 13.01 -5.40 12.92
N ARG A 210 11.67 -5.40 12.74
CA ARG A 210 10.87 -6.64 12.77
C ARG A 210 11.32 -7.63 11.72
N ARG A 211 11.55 -7.17 10.49
CA ARG A 211 12.02 -8.02 9.40
C ARG A 211 13.41 -8.61 9.68
N THR A 212 14.35 -7.83 10.20
CA THR A 212 15.68 -8.34 10.57
C THR A 212 15.61 -9.32 11.73
N GLN A 213 14.75 -9.07 12.73
CA GLN A 213 14.49 -10.01 13.83
C GLN A 213 13.89 -11.32 13.33
N GLU A 214 12.90 -11.28 12.42
CA GLU A 214 12.33 -12.49 11.81
C GLU A 214 13.35 -13.27 11.00
N ILE A 215 14.19 -12.58 10.21
CA ILE A 215 15.27 -13.22 9.45
C ILE A 215 16.27 -13.88 10.42
N ASN A 216 16.66 -13.19 11.49
CA ASN A 216 17.60 -13.75 12.47
C ASN A 216 17.00 -14.94 13.22
N LYS A 217 15.72 -14.89 13.60
CA LYS A 217 15.03 -16.05 14.20
C LYS A 217 15.03 -17.25 13.26
N LYS A 218 14.68 -17.04 11.98
CA LYS A 218 14.73 -18.10 10.97
C LYS A 218 16.13 -18.67 10.79
N LYS A 219 17.16 -17.83 10.77
CA LYS A 219 18.56 -18.30 10.71
C LYS A 219 18.92 -19.16 11.92
N ILE A 220 18.53 -18.75 13.13
CA ILE A 220 18.76 -19.54 14.35
C ILE A 220 18.02 -20.88 14.26
N GLU A 221 16.75 -20.87 13.85
CA GLU A 221 15.94 -22.09 13.66
C GLU A 221 16.56 -23.02 12.59
N GLU A 222 17.04 -22.47 11.47
CA GLU A 222 17.73 -23.21 10.41
C GLU A 222 19.06 -23.81 10.90
N GLU A 223 19.83 -23.06 11.68
CA GLU A 223 21.08 -23.54 12.30
C GLU A 223 20.83 -24.65 13.33
N GLU A 224 19.78 -24.53 14.15
CA GLU A 224 19.37 -25.58 15.09
C GLU A 224 18.92 -26.84 14.37
N LEU A 225 18.12 -26.71 13.31
CA LEU A 225 17.70 -27.84 12.47
C LEU A 225 18.91 -28.51 11.82
N LYS A 226 19.85 -27.72 11.29
CA LYS A 226 21.09 -28.25 10.70
C LYS A 226 21.89 -29.05 11.73
N ARG A 227 22.06 -28.52 12.94
CA ARG A 227 22.74 -29.25 14.04
C ARG A 227 22.02 -30.53 14.42
N ARG A 228 20.69 -30.54 14.45
CA ARG A 228 19.91 -31.76 14.72
C ARG A 228 20.14 -32.82 13.64
N ILE A 229 20.07 -32.43 12.37
CA ILE A 229 20.34 -33.32 11.24
C ILE A 229 21.79 -33.85 11.30
N GLU A 230 22.77 -33.01 11.62
CA GLU A 230 24.16 -33.44 11.80
C GLU A 230 24.29 -34.48 12.93
N VAL A 231 23.63 -34.28 14.06
CA VAL A 231 23.63 -35.25 15.17
C VAL A 231 22.90 -36.55 14.79
N GLU A 232 21.78 -36.46 14.09
CA GLU A 232 21.02 -37.64 13.62
C GLU A 232 21.83 -38.45 12.61
N THR A 233 22.45 -37.80 11.64
CA THR A 233 23.30 -38.44 10.63
C THR A 233 24.53 -39.11 11.26
N ILE A 234 25.19 -38.47 12.23
CA ILE A 234 26.29 -39.12 12.98
C ILE A 234 25.78 -40.37 13.70
N LYS A 235 24.64 -40.30 14.39
CA LYS A 235 24.05 -41.46 15.09
C LYS A 235 23.66 -42.58 14.12
N GLU A 236 23.17 -42.24 12.93
CA GLU A 236 22.88 -43.23 11.89
C GLU A 236 24.16 -43.90 11.38
N MET A 237 25.21 -43.14 11.09
CA MET A 237 26.50 -43.70 10.70
C MET A 237 27.09 -44.60 11.80
N GLU A 238 27.02 -44.20 13.07
CA GLU A 238 27.46 -45.04 14.20
C GLU A 238 26.68 -46.36 14.29
N LYS A 239 25.35 -46.32 14.07
CA LYS A 239 24.51 -47.53 14.02
C LYS A 239 24.89 -48.44 12.85
N GLU A 240 25.11 -47.87 11.66
CA GLU A 240 25.55 -48.63 10.49
C GLU A 240 26.92 -49.26 10.70
N GLU A 241 27.87 -48.52 11.29
CA GLU A 241 29.19 -49.05 11.64
C GLU A 241 29.09 -50.18 12.67
N ALA A 242 28.28 -50.00 13.72
CA ALA A 242 28.06 -51.04 14.72
C ALA A 242 27.44 -52.30 14.11
N LEU A 243 26.51 -52.15 13.17
CA LEU A 243 25.91 -53.27 12.45
C LEU A 243 26.91 -53.96 11.53
N LYS A 244 27.75 -53.20 10.80
CA LYS A 244 28.86 -53.75 10.02
C LYS A 244 29.87 -54.51 10.88
N ARG A 245 30.19 -54.01 12.08
CA ARG A 245 31.07 -54.71 13.04
C ARG A 245 30.44 -56.02 13.49
N ARG A 246 29.17 -56.01 13.92
CA ARG A 246 28.44 -57.23 14.28
C ARG A 246 28.42 -58.26 13.16
N MET A 247 28.15 -57.85 11.92
CA MET A 247 28.17 -58.74 10.76
C MET A 247 29.56 -59.34 10.51
N LYS A 248 30.64 -58.56 10.72
CA LYS A 248 32.01 -59.09 10.63
C LYS A 248 32.28 -60.12 11.73
N ASP A 249 31.90 -59.83 12.96
CA ASP A 249 32.09 -60.73 14.10
C ASP A 249 31.30 -62.05 13.91
N GLU A 250 30.05 -61.95 13.42
CA GLU A 250 29.22 -63.10 13.06
C GLU A 250 29.83 -63.94 11.94
N MET A 251 30.39 -63.29 10.90
CA MET A 251 31.08 -63.96 9.82
C MET A 251 32.33 -64.69 10.31
N GLU A 252 33.13 -64.06 11.18
CA GLU A 252 34.32 -64.66 11.78
C GLU A 252 33.95 -65.89 12.62
N LEU A 253 32.90 -65.79 13.45
CA LEU A 253 32.37 -66.93 14.22
C LEU A 253 31.92 -68.08 13.31
N LEU A 254 31.27 -67.78 12.19
CA LEU A 254 30.85 -68.77 11.21
C LEU A 254 32.06 -69.46 10.58
N LEU A 255 33.10 -68.72 10.21
CA LEU A 255 34.36 -69.27 9.69
C LEU A 255 35.03 -70.19 10.71
N GLN A 256 35.17 -69.76 11.96
CA GLN A 256 35.71 -70.59 13.04
C GLN A 256 34.88 -71.87 13.26
N HIS A 257 33.55 -71.77 13.20
CA HIS A 257 32.67 -72.94 13.30
C HIS A 257 32.82 -73.88 12.09
N ASN A 258 33.03 -73.34 10.89
CA ASN A 258 33.31 -74.13 9.69
C ASN A 258 34.65 -74.88 9.81
N GLU A 259 35.70 -74.20 10.28
CA GLU A 259 37.00 -74.82 10.55
C GLU A 259 36.91 -75.93 11.59
N LYS A 260 36.21 -75.70 12.71
CA LYS A 260 35.93 -76.73 13.72
C LYS A 260 35.18 -77.92 13.12
N ASN A 261 34.15 -77.69 12.31
CA ASN A 261 33.42 -78.77 11.66
C ASN A 261 34.28 -79.54 10.65
N LYS A 262 35.16 -78.85 9.92
CA LYS A 262 36.12 -79.49 9.02
C LYS A 262 37.10 -80.36 9.80
N ALA A 263 37.60 -79.88 10.93
CA ALA A 263 38.47 -80.65 11.83
C ALA A 263 37.74 -81.88 12.39
N MET A 264 36.52 -81.72 12.90
CA MET A 264 35.68 -82.82 13.39
C MET A 264 35.41 -83.87 12.31
N ARG A 265 35.15 -83.46 11.06
CA ARG A 265 34.98 -84.40 9.93
C ARG A 265 36.27 -85.13 9.59
N ALA A 266 37.42 -84.45 9.64
CA ALA A 266 38.71 -85.07 9.40
C ALA A 266 39.04 -86.10 10.51
N GLU A 267 38.76 -85.76 11.76
CA GLU A 267 38.93 -86.67 12.90
C GLU A 267 38.00 -87.89 12.81
N ALA A 268 36.73 -87.67 12.44
CA ALA A 268 35.77 -88.75 12.21
C ALA A 268 36.24 -89.71 11.11
N LYS A 269 36.70 -89.18 9.96
CA LYS A 269 37.28 -90.00 8.89
C LYS A 269 38.51 -90.78 9.35
N ALA A 270 39.42 -90.15 10.07
CA ALA A 270 40.60 -90.84 10.60
C ALA A 270 40.21 -91.93 11.62
N ALA A 271 39.14 -91.74 12.39
CA ALA A 271 38.59 -92.76 13.28
C ALA A 271 37.95 -93.91 12.49
N GLU A 272 37.18 -93.63 11.45
CA GLU A 272 36.61 -94.61 10.54
C GLU A 272 37.69 -95.45 9.85
N GLU A 273 38.74 -94.83 9.32
CA GLU A 273 39.90 -95.51 8.71
C GLU A 273 40.60 -96.44 9.72
N LYS A 274 40.78 -96.00 10.98
CA LYS A 274 41.33 -96.86 12.05
C LYS A 274 40.43 -98.06 12.35
N ILE A 275 39.11 -97.86 12.34
CA ILE A 275 38.14 -98.94 12.54
C ILE A 275 38.19 -99.91 11.35
N GLU A 276 38.26 -99.41 10.12
CA GLU A 276 38.36 -100.22 8.91
C GLU A 276 39.65 -101.04 8.89
N LEU A 277 40.79 -100.45 9.23
CA LEU A 277 42.07 -101.17 9.36
C LEU A 277 41.98 -102.29 10.41
N LYS A 278 41.30 -102.05 11.53
CA LYS A 278 41.05 -103.11 12.53
C LYS A 278 40.20 -104.23 11.93
N TYR A 279 39.10 -103.90 11.25
CA TYR A 279 38.26 -104.90 10.58
C TYR A 279 39.04 -105.69 9.53
N GLN A 280 39.87 -105.04 8.71
CA GLN A 280 40.75 -105.72 7.76
C GLN A 280 41.71 -106.67 8.47
N SER A 281 42.33 -106.23 9.57
CA SER A 281 43.24 -107.08 10.36
C SER A 281 42.52 -108.28 10.98
N ASP A 282 41.31 -108.08 11.50
CA ASP A 282 40.51 -109.16 12.09
C ASP A 282 39.97 -110.11 11.02
N TYR A 283 39.67 -109.60 9.83
CA TYR A 283 39.31 -110.41 8.67
C TYR A 283 40.49 -111.26 8.18
N ILE A 284 41.70 -110.70 8.11
CA ILE A 284 42.92 -111.46 7.80
C ILE A 284 43.12 -112.58 8.82
N LYS A 285 43.03 -112.28 10.13
CA LYS A 285 43.13 -113.30 11.18
C LYS A 285 42.06 -114.38 11.02
N LEU A 286 40.83 -114.00 10.65
CA LEU A 286 39.76 -114.94 10.40
C LEU A 286 40.07 -115.83 9.19
N LEU A 287 40.59 -115.26 8.09
CA LEU A 287 41.02 -116.00 6.91
C LEU A 287 42.17 -116.95 7.24
N GLU A 288 43.20 -116.52 7.97
CA GLU A 288 44.27 -117.39 8.45
C GLU A 288 43.73 -118.53 9.31
N LEU A 289 42.73 -118.26 10.16
CA LEU A 289 42.09 -119.27 10.98
C LEU A 289 41.24 -120.23 10.14
N GLN A 290 40.58 -119.75 9.08
CA GLN A 290 39.89 -120.58 8.10
C GLN A 290 40.87 -121.41 7.27
N GLU A 291 42.02 -120.86 6.87
CA GLU A 291 43.08 -121.59 6.17
C GLU A 291 43.70 -122.65 7.06
N LYS A 292 43.98 -122.33 8.34
CA LYS A 292 44.42 -123.33 9.33
C LYS A 292 43.37 -124.42 9.51
N LYS A 293 42.09 -124.06 9.65
CA LYS A 293 40.99 -125.03 9.71
C LYS A 293 40.86 -125.83 8.42
N ARG A 294 41.06 -125.23 7.25
CA ARG A 294 41.03 -125.90 5.95
C ARG A 294 42.23 -126.83 5.79
N ALA A 295 43.41 -126.42 6.22
CA ALA A 295 44.61 -127.26 6.24
C ALA A 295 44.44 -128.43 7.20
N GLN A 296 43.93 -128.19 8.41
CA GLN A 296 43.55 -129.26 9.35
C GLN A 296 42.46 -130.16 8.79
N ALA A 297 41.41 -129.59 8.18
CA ALA A 297 40.35 -130.36 7.55
C ALA A 297 40.86 -131.15 6.33
N LEU A 298 41.85 -130.65 5.58
CA LEU A 298 42.51 -131.38 4.50
C LEU A 298 43.40 -132.49 5.05
N LEU A 299 44.10 -132.27 6.17
CA LEU A 299 44.84 -133.32 6.87
C LEU A 299 43.90 -134.38 7.44
N ASP A 300 42.78 -133.97 8.05
CA ASP A 300 41.75 -134.85 8.56
C ASP A 300 41.00 -135.55 7.43
N LEU A 301 40.75 -134.87 6.30
CA LEU A 301 40.12 -135.45 5.12
C LEU A 301 41.09 -136.38 4.41
N LYS A 302 42.39 -136.09 4.38
CA LYS A 302 43.41 -137.02 3.93
C LYS A 302 43.44 -138.23 4.87
N ALA A 303 43.47 -138.04 6.18
CA ALA A 303 43.40 -139.14 7.14
C ALA A 303 42.07 -139.92 7.05
N LYS A 304 40.96 -139.25 6.74
CA LYS A 304 39.66 -139.86 6.48
C LYS A 304 39.58 -140.52 5.12
N GLN A 305 40.27 -140.02 4.10
CA GLN A 305 40.43 -140.64 2.78
C GLN A 305 41.36 -141.83 2.89
N ASP A 306 42.43 -141.78 3.67
CA ASP A 306 43.26 -142.94 3.99
C ASP A 306 42.40 -143.99 4.73
N ARG A 307 41.52 -143.54 5.65
CA ARG A 307 40.53 -144.41 6.31
C ARG A 307 39.34 -144.81 5.42
N GLN A 308 38.93 -144.03 4.43
CA GLN A 308 37.82 -144.29 3.49
C GLN A 308 38.30 -144.94 2.20
N GLU A 309 39.58 -144.96 1.87
CA GLU A 309 40.19 -145.91 0.96
C GLU A 309 40.30 -147.25 1.68
N ALA A 310 40.54 -147.24 3.00
CA ALA A 310 40.42 -148.45 3.81
C ALA A 310 38.96 -148.93 3.96
N ILE A 311 37.98 -148.04 4.19
CA ILE A 311 36.55 -148.37 4.45
C ILE A 311 35.67 -148.33 3.18
N GLY A 312 35.99 -147.52 2.18
CA GLY A 312 35.34 -147.45 0.87
C GLY A 312 35.81 -148.53 -0.11
N ARG A 313 36.84 -149.31 0.27
CA ARG A 313 36.98 -150.69 -0.21
C ARG A 313 35.86 -151.60 0.30
N GLU A 314 35.13 -151.22 1.36
CA GLU A 314 34.13 -152.07 2.00
C GLU A 314 32.66 -151.63 1.82
N ILE A 315 32.29 -150.35 1.68
CA ILE A 315 30.85 -149.96 1.68
C ILE A 315 30.53 -148.71 0.84
N GLY A 316 29.58 -148.85 -0.11
CA GLY A 316 29.10 -147.81 -1.05
C GLY A 316 28.01 -146.83 -0.52
N GLU A 317 27.66 -145.86 -1.38
CA GLU A 317 26.90 -144.64 -1.08
C GLU A 317 25.39 -144.80 -0.82
N TYR A 318 24.85 -144.13 0.21
CA TYR A 318 23.41 -143.77 0.26
C TYR A 318 23.18 -142.42 0.99
N LYS A 319 22.60 -141.44 0.28
CA LYS A 319 22.27 -140.06 0.72
C LYS A 319 20.99 -139.99 1.58
N ARG A 320 20.92 -139.06 2.55
CA ARG A 320 19.74 -138.80 3.42
C ARG A 320 19.08 -137.43 3.12
N TRP A 321 17.76 -137.38 3.03
CA TRP A 321 16.90 -136.18 2.90
C TRP A 321 16.40 -135.70 4.27
N VAL A 322 16.10 -134.40 4.43
CA VAL A 322 15.57 -133.77 5.68
C VAL A 322 14.09 -133.39 5.52
N ASP A 323 13.35 -133.48 6.63
CA ASP A 323 11.88 -133.60 6.72
C ASP A 323 11.12 -132.24 6.65
N PRO A 324 10.06 -132.10 5.80
CA PRO A 324 9.32 -130.86 5.53
C PRO A 324 8.62 -130.16 6.72
N LYS A 325 8.40 -130.81 7.86
CA LYS A 325 7.64 -130.24 9.00
C LYS A 325 8.30 -129.03 9.66
N ILE A 326 9.62 -128.95 9.60
CA ILE A 326 10.41 -127.84 10.19
C ILE A 326 10.18 -126.53 9.42
N ILE A 327 9.80 -126.62 8.14
CA ILE A 327 9.55 -125.47 7.28
C ILE A 327 8.22 -124.79 7.64
N GLU A 328 7.22 -125.59 7.99
CA GLU A 328 5.85 -125.11 8.22
C GLU A 328 5.68 -124.37 9.57
N GLU A 329 6.38 -124.80 10.61
CA GLU A 329 6.37 -124.12 11.92
C GLU A 329 7.00 -122.72 11.88
N ASN A 330 8.03 -122.53 11.05
CA ASN A 330 8.68 -121.22 10.90
C ASN A 330 7.81 -120.23 10.13
N PHE A 331 6.98 -120.72 9.20
CA PHE A 331 6.06 -119.87 8.45
C PHE A 331 4.99 -119.25 9.36
N ARG A 332 4.37 -120.06 10.23
CA ARG A 332 3.33 -119.59 11.17
C ARG A 332 3.84 -118.57 12.20
N LYS A 333 5.09 -118.72 12.68
CA LYS A 333 5.70 -117.75 13.62
C LYS A 333 5.90 -116.38 12.98
N ASN A 334 6.20 -116.33 11.68
CA ASN A 334 6.40 -115.08 10.96
C ASN A 334 5.09 -114.33 10.69
N GLU A 335 3.98 -115.02 10.39
CA GLU A 335 2.68 -114.37 10.17
C GLU A 335 2.16 -113.66 11.42
N VAL A 336 2.27 -114.29 12.60
CA VAL A 336 1.84 -113.67 13.87
C VAL A 336 2.68 -112.45 14.23
N ALA A 337 3.99 -112.48 13.91
CA ALA A 337 4.88 -111.34 14.12
C ALA A 337 4.58 -110.17 13.16
N ALA A 338 4.12 -110.45 11.94
CA ALA A 338 3.72 -109.43 10.97
C ALA A 338 2.43 -108.71 11.41
N ALA A 339 1.41 -109.47 11.83
CA ALA A 339 0.12 -108.92 12.25
C ALA A 339 0.24 -107.95 13.45
N LYS A 340 1.09 -108.26 14.45
CA LYS A 340 1.34 -107.37 15.60
C LYS A 340 1.99 -106.04 15.19
N LYS A 341 2.93 -106.08 14.25
CA LYS A 341 3.60 -104.87 13.75
C LYS A 341 2.66 -103.95 12.96
N GLU A 342 1.65 -104.50 12.28
CA GLU A 342 0.65 -103.70 11.58
C GLU A 342 -0.30 -103.01 12.55
N ALA A 343 -0.77 -103.69 13.60
CA ALA A 343 -1.62 -103.08 14.63
C ALA A 343 -0.93 -101.90 15.34
N GLU A 344 0.35 -102.05 15.73
CA GLU A 344 1.13 -100.97 16.35
C GLU A 344 1.33 -99.75 15.43
N LYS A 345 1.42 -99.97 14.11
CA LYS A 345 1.53 -98.86 13.15
C LYS A 345 0.23 -98.09 13.03
N GLU A 346 -0.91 -98.79 13.07
CA GLU A 346 -2.22 -98.16 12.95
C GLU A 346 -2.55 -97.32 14.19
N GLU A 347 -2.26 -97.83 15.40
CA GLU A 347 -2.42 -97.05 16.64
C GLU A 347 -1.57 -95.78 16.65
N LYS A 348 -0.31 -95.87 16.19
CA LYS A 348 0.58 -94.69 16.05
C LYS A 348 0.04 -93.68 15.05
N ARG A 349 -0.57 -94.12 13.95
CA ARG A 349 -1.19 -93.23 12.96
C ARG A 349 -2.40 -92.50 13.55
N ILE A 350 -3.25 -93.21 14.30
CA ILE A 350 -4.42 -92.61 14.95
C ILE A 350 -3.99 -91.55 15.96
N MET A 351 -2.99 -91.83 16.80
CA MET A 351 -2.45 -90.88 17.77
C MET A 351 -1.82 -89.65 17.09
N MET A 352 -1.00 -89.85 16.06
CA MET A 352 -0.39 -88.74 15.32
C MET A 352 -1.44 -87.87 14.64
N ASN A 353 -2.48 -88.47 14.04
CA ASN A 353 -3.58 -87.72 13.42
C ASN A 353 -4.37 -86.90 14.45
N PHE A 354 -4.55 -87.44 15.67
CA PHE A 354 -5.20 -86.71 16.76
C PHE A 354 -4.36 -85.50 17.22
N GLU A 355 -3.06 -85.68 17.39
CA GLU A 355 -2.13 -84.59 17.76
C GLU A 355 -2.09 -83.50 16.70
N VAL A 356 -2.03 -83.88 15.41
CA VAL A 356 -2.08 -82.93 14.29
C VAL A 356 -3.39 -82.14 14.29
N LYS A 357 -4.54 -82.80 14.48
CA LYS A 357 -5.84 -82.11 14.58
C LYS A 357 -5.86 -81.10 15.74
N LYS A 358 -5.35 -81.49 16.90
CA LYS A 358 -5.27 -80.61 18.08
C LYS A 358 -4.41 -79.37 17.82
N VAL A 359 -3.25 -79.53 17.17
CA VAL A 359 -2.37 -78.41 16.78
C VAL A 359 -3.07 -77.49 15.77
N LEU A 360 -3.76 -78.05 14.78
CA LEU A 360 -4.51 -77.26 13.80
C LEU A 360 -5.66 -76.47 14.44
N GLU A 361 -6.41 -77.06 15.38
CA GLU A 361 -7.44 -76.34 16.15
C GLU A 361 -6.86 -75.20 16.98
N GLN A 362 -5.69 -75.42 17.61
CA GLN A 362 -4.98 -74.36 18.34
C GLN A 362 -4.57 -73.21 17.40
N GLN A 363 -4.00 -73.52 16.24
CA GLN A 363 -3.61 -72.51 15.24
C GLN A 363 -4.82 -71.73 14.69
N ILE A 364 -5.95 -72.40 14.46
CA ILE A 364 -7.19 -71.74 14.02
C ILE A 364 -7.69 -70.80 15.11
N ASN A 365 -7.71 -71.24 16.37
CA ASN A 365 -8.14 -70.42 17.50
C ASN A 365 -7.22 -69.21 17.73
N GLU A 366 -5.90 -69.39 17.60
CA GLU A 366 -4.94 -68.29 17.71
C GLU A 366 -5.11 -67.27 16.58
N LYS A 367 -5.30 -67.74 15.34
CA LYS A 367 -5.59 -66.85 14.19
C LYS A 367 -6.89 -66.10 14.37
N ASN A 368 -7.95 -66.75 14.85
CA ASN A 368 -9.23 -66.10 15.10
C ASN A 368 -9.10 -65.03 16.20
N LYS A 369 -8.43 -65.34 17.31
CA LYS A 369 -8.16 -64.37 18.37
C LYS A 369 -7.28 -63.20 17.92
N ALA A 370 -6.32 -63.44 17.02
CA ALA A 370 -5.51 -62.38 16.45
C ALA A 370 -6.36 -61.46 15.57
N LYS A 371 -7.20 -62.02 14.69
CA LYS A 371 -8.16 -61.25 13.89
C LYS A 371 -9.14 -60.45 14.73
N GLU A 372 -9.71 -61.04 15.79
CA GLU A 372 -10.62 -60.32 16.69
C GLU A 372 -9.92 -59.13 17.36
N LYS A 373 -8.64 -59.26 17.75
CA LYS A 373 -7.86 -58.13 18.29
C LYS A 373 -7.57 -57.06 17.24
N GLU A 374 -7.26 -57.46 16.01
CA GLU A 374 -7.08 -56.52 14.89
C GLU A 374 -8.38 -55.75 14.61
N ASP A 375 -9.52 -56.44 14.53
CA ASP A 375 -10.84 -55.84 14.35
C ASP A 375 -11.20 -54.89 15.51
N GLU A 376 -10.87 -55.24 16.76
CA GLU A 376 -11.07 -54.35 17.91
C GLU A 376 -10.21 -53.09 17.83
N ILE A 377 -8.95 -53.21 17.41
CA ILE A 377 -8.04 -52.07 17.22
C ILE A 377 -8.55 -51.19 16.08
N GLU A 378 -8.99 -51.77 14.96
CA GLU A 378 -9.55 -51.03 13.83
C GLU A 378 -10.83 -50.30 14.24
N ARG A 379 -11.73 -50.94 14.99
CA ARG A 379 -12.93 -50.29 15.55
C ARG A 379 -12.57 -49.10 16.44
N ARG A 380 -11.58 -49.24 17.32
CA ARG A 380 -11.09 -48.13 18.17
C ARG A 380 -10.51 -46.99 17.33
N HIS A 381 -9.75 -47.30 16.28
CA HIS A 381 -9.24 -46.28 15.36
C HIS A 381 -10.37 -45.56 14.62
N ILE A 382 -11.37 -46.28 14.13
CA ILE A 382 -12.55 -45.70 13.48
C ILE A 382 -13.32 -44.79 14.45
N GLU A 383 -13.52 -45.22 15.70
CA GLU A 383 -14.17 -44.41 16.72
C GLU A 383 -13.38 -43.14 17.09
N GLN A 384 -12.06 -43.24 17.20
CA GLN A 384 -11.19 -42.08 17.41
C GLN A 384 -11.28 -41.10 16.24
N PHE A 385 -11.20 -41.61 15.00
CA PHE A 385 -11.29 -40.79 13.81
C PHE A 385 -12.65 -40.09 13.69
N LYS A 386 -13.75 -40.77 14.04
CA LYS A 386 -15.08 -40.15 14.12
C LYS A 386 -15.12 -39.00 15.13
N LYS A 387 -14.59 -39.21 16.34
CA LYS A 387 -14.52 -38.16 17.37
C LYS A 387 -13.67 -36.97 16.95
N GLU A 388 -12.53 -37.22 16.31
CA GLU A 388 -11.67 -36.16 15.77
C GLU A 388 -12.35 -35.37 14.65
N THR A 389 -13.07 -36.08 13.77
CA THR A 389 -13.85 -35.45 12.68
C THR A 389 -14.97 -34.57 13.24
N GLU A 390 -15.75 -35.08 14.20
CA GLU A 390 -16.80 -34.32 14.88
C GLU A 390 -16.22 -33.11 15.63
N ALA A 391 -15.09 -33.28 16.33
CA ALA A 391 -14.41 -32.17 17.00
C ALA A 391 -13.94 -31.09 16.01
N PHE A 392 -13.38 -31.50 14.87
CA PHE A 392 -12.96 -30.59 13.82
C PHE A 392 -14.15 -29.84 13.19
N GLU A 393 -15.25 -30.53 12.90
CA GLU A 393 -16.47 -29.92 12.37
C GLU A 393 -17.07 -28.89 13.34
N THR A 394 -17.17 -29.23 14.62
CA THR A 394 -17.66 -28.29 15.64
C THR A 394 -16.74 -27.08 15.82
N GLU A 395 -15.42 -27.25 15.71
CA GLU A 395 -14.47 -26.12 15.73
C GLU A 395 -14.62 -25.23 14.49
N GLN A 396 -14.80 -25.81 13.30
CA GLN A 396 -15.05 -25.07 12.07
C GLN A 396 -16.38 -24.29 12.13
N GLU A 397 -17.43 -24.89 12.67
CA GLU A 397 -18.70 -24.19 12.90
C GLU A 397 -18.55 -23.03 13.88
N LYS A 398 -17.83 -23.21 14.99
CA LYS A 398 -17.53 -22.12 15.94
C LYS A 398 -16.77 -20.99 15.25
N LYS A 399 -15.72 -21.30 14.48
CA LYS A 399 -14.97 -20.30 13.69
C LYS A 399 -15.86 -19.58 12.68
N ARG A 400 -16.80 -20.27 12.03
CA ARG A 400 -17.78 -19.64 11.11
C ARG A 400 -18.73 -18.71 11.86
N LYS A 401 -19.28 -19.14 13.00
CA LYS A 401 -20.17 -18.33 13.86
C LYS A 401 -19.45 -17.09 14.39
N GLU A 402 -18.20 -17.21 14.85
CA GLU A 402 -17.38 -16.08 15.29
C GLU A 402 -17.10 -15.08 14.16
N LYS A 403 -16.76 -15.57 12.96
CA LYS A 403 -16.59 -14.71 11.78
C LYS A 403 -17.88 -13.97 11.42
N LEU A 404 -19.03 -14.64 11.52
CA LEU A 404 -20.33 -14.02 11.28
C LEU A 404 -20.63 -12.94 12.33
N LEU A 405 -20.41 -13.24 13.61
CA LEU A 405 -20.58 -12.28 14.72
C LEU A 405 -19.69 -11.04 14.53
N LYS A 406 -18.41 -11.22 14.18
CA LYS A 406 -17.51 -10.10 13.88
C LYS A 406 -18.00 -9.26 12.70
N LYS A 407 -18.54 -9.89 11.66
CA LYS A 407 -19.15 -9.18 10.51
C LYS A 407 -20.39 -8.38 10.93
N ILE A 408 -21.24 -8.95 11.77
CA ILE A 408 -22.44 -8.27 12.31
C ILE A 408 -22.01 -7.07 13.14
N GLN A 409 -21.10 -7.25 14.11
CA GLN A 409 -20.57 -6.16 14.94
C GLN A 409 -19.92 -5.05 14.11
N HIS A 410 -19.15 -5.42 13.08
CA HIS A 410 -18.56 -4.45 12.16
C HIS A 410 -19.61 -3.69 11.35
N LYS A 411 -20.68 -4.37 10.89
CA LYS A 411 -21.80 -3.73 10.20
C LYS A 411 -22.54 -2.76 11.12
N GLU A 412 -22.83 -3.16 12.36
CA GLU A 412 -23.44 -2.29 13.36
C GLU A 412 -22.58 -1.07 13.67
N ALA A 413 -21.26 -1.24 13.80
CA ALA A 413 -20.32 -0.14 13.99
C ALA A 413 -20.31 0.84 12.80
N LEU A 414 -20.33 0.32 11.56
CA LEU A 414 -20.45 1.15 10.35
C LEU A 414 -21.79 1.90 10.31
N GLU A 415 -22.89 1.24 10.62
CA GLU A 415 -24.21 1.89 10.69
C GLU A 415 -24.24 2.97 11.77
N ALA A 416 -23.64 2.74 12.93
CA ALA A 416 -23.50 3.74 13.99
C ALA A 416 -22.69 4.95 13.51
N GLN A 417 -21.55 4.73 12.83
CA GLN A 417 -20.76 5.79 12.22
C GLN A 417 -21.54 6.54 11.13
N MET A 418 -22.33 5.85 10.31
CA MET A 418 -23.18 6.47 9.30
C MET A 418 -24.27 7.33 9.94
N ARG A 419 -24.93 6.84 11.00
CA ARG A 419 -25.91 7.63 11.76
C ARG A 419 -25.26 8.84 12.42
N GLU A 420 -24.07 8.69 13.00
CA GLU A 420 -23.33 9.81 13.59
C GLU A 420 -22.94 10.84 12.52
N ASN A 421 -22.43 10.39 11.38
CA ASN A 421 -22.09 11.27 10.26
C ASN A 421 -23.33 11.95 9.66
N ALA A 422 -24.47 11.26 9.58
CA ALA A 422 -25.74 11.84 9.16
C ALA A 422 -26.20 12.92 10.14
N LYS A 423 -26.18 12.64 11.45
CA LYS A 423 -26.46 13.64 12.50
C LYS A 423 -25.49 14.82 12.44
N ARG A 424 -24.20 14.58 12.24
CA ARG A 424 -23.20 15.65 12.07
C ARG A 424 -23.52 16.52 10.86
N ARG A 425 -23.88 15.92 9.72
CA ARG A 425 -24.30 16.65 8.50
C ARG A 425 -25.56 17.48 8.75
N GLU A 426 -26.55 16.91 9.43
CA GLU A 426 -27.79 17.59 9.79
C GLU A 426 -27.55 18.76 10.75
N VAL A 427 -26.69 18.58 11.77
CA VAL A 427 -26.29 19.65 12.71
C VAL A 427 -25.44 20.73 12.03
N THR A 428 -24.57 20.37 11.08
CA THR A 428 -23.81 21.36 10.27
C THR A 428 -24.64 22.07 9.21
N SER A 429 -25.88 21.63 8.95
CA SER A 429 -26.85 22.36 8.12
C SER A 429 -27.42 23.59 8.85
N ALA A 430 -27.42 23.57 10.19
CA ALA A 430 -27.66 24.77 10.96
C ALA A 430 -26.42 25.68 10.87
N MET A 431 -26.61 26.94 10.44
CA MET A 431 -25.53 27.94 10.38
C MET A 431 -24.63 27.84 11.62
N SER A 432 -23.32 27.81 11.39
CA SER A 432 -22.31 27.81 12.43
C SER A 432 -22.57 28.95 13.41
N ARG A 433 -22.22 28.80 14.69
CA ARG A 433 -22.40 29.87 15.71
C ARG A 433 -21.82 31.23 15.24
N ILE A 434 -20.75 31.19 14.44
CA ILE A 434 -20.10 32.37 13.84
C ILE A 434 -20.94 32.96 12.70
N GLU A 435 -21.50 32.12 11.83
CA GLU A 435 -22.40 32.56 10.76
C GLU A 435 -23.71 33.13 11.34
N LYS A 436 -24.24 32.54 12.41
CA LYS A 436 -25.38 33.08 13.17
C LYS A 436 -25.06 34.44 13.80
N SER A 437 -23.85 34.66 14.31
CA SER A 437 -23.49 35.97 14.87
C SER A 437 -23.27 37.02 13.78
N LEU A 438 -22.71 36.64 12.63
CA LEU A 438 -22.54 37.52 11.47
C LEU A 438 -23.88 37.91 10.84
N ASN A 439 -24.83 36.97 10.79
CA ASN A 439 -26.16 37.20 10.22
C ASN A 439 -27.23 37.61 11.24
N SER A 440 -26.86 37.87 12.50
CA SER A 440 -27.83 38.08 13.60
C SER A 440 -28.83 39.19 13.31
N LYS A 441 -28.36 40.37 12.86
CA LYS A 441 -29.21 41.51 12.49
C LYS A 441 -30.20 41.20 11.35
N LYS A 442 -29.80 40.34 10.41
CA LYS A 442 -30.63 39.98 9.24
C LYS A 442 -31.64 38.89 9.58
N LEU A 443 -31.29 38.01 10.52
CA LEU A 443 -32.19 37.00 11.10
C LEU A 443 -33.24 37.63 12.03
N GLU A 444 -32.86 38.62 12.84
CA GLU A 444 -33.80 39.39 13.67
C GLU A 444 -34.84 40.12 12.82
N GLN A 445 -34.43 40.71 11.68
CA GLN A 445 -35.35 41.34 10.73
C GLN A 445 -36.30 40.35 10.04
N LEU A 446 -35.87 39.11 9.79
CA LEU A 446 -36.71 38.07 9.16
C LEU A 446 -37.69 37.42 10.14
N ASN A 447 -37.38 37.39 11.44
CA ASN A 447 -38.25 36.81 12.49
C ASN A 447 -39.31 37.80 13.03
N LEU A 448 -39.27 39.07 12.61
CA LEU A 448 -40.20 40.14 13.03
C LEU A 448 -41.37 40.37 12.04
N ASN A 449 -41.41 39.60 10.94
CA ASN A 449 -42.58 39.42 10.06
C ASN A 449 -43.11 38.00 10.24
#